data_AF-A0A2V7RS74-F1
#
_entry.id   AF-A0A2V7RS74-F1
#
_cell.length_a   1.000
_cell.length_b   1.000
_cell.length_c   1.000
_cell.angle_alpha   90.00
_cell.angle_beta   90.00
_cell.angle_gamma   90.00
#
_symmetry.space_group_name_H-M   'P 1'
#
loop_
_entity.id
_entity.type
_entity.pdbx_description
1 polymer ?
#
loop_
_entity_poly.entity_id
_entity_poly.type
_entity_poly.pdbx_seq_one_letter_code
_entity_poly.pdbx_strand_id
1 'polypeptide(L)' 'VIGMTGFTIASALCGFARSPTALVGSRLLQGAFAAVMVPQALSFIQVTFPPREQSLAYAMYGMTIGFGMIAG' A
#
# COMPACT_ATOMS: atom_id res chain seq x y z
N VAL A 1 -7.53 -2.25 7.23
CA VAL A 1 -6.46 -1.58 8.00
C VAL A 1 -5.18 -2.44 8.07
N ILE A 2 -5.30 -3.76 8.11
CA ILE A 2 -4.19 -4.73 8.24
C ILE A 2 -3.04 -4.47 7.25
N GLY A 3 -3.33 -4.26 5.97
CA GLY A 3 -2.28 -4.01 4.95
C GLY A 3 -1.52 -2.72 5.22
N MET A 4 -2.21 -1.65 5.63
CA MET A 4 -1.61 -0.35 5.91
C MET A 4 -0.70 -0.41 7.14
N THR A 5 -1.20 -0.98 8.24
CA THR A 5 -0.42 -1.12 9.47
C THR A 5 0.79 -2.04 9.27
N GLY A 6 0.62 -3.16 8.56
CA GLY A 6 1.71 -4.07 8.23
C GLY A 6 2.78 -3.42 7.35
N PHE A 7 2.38 -2.64 6.34
CA PHE A 7 3.29 -1.90 5.48
C PHE A 7 4.10 -0.85 6.27
N THR A 8 3.44 -0.09 7.16
CA THR A 8 4.12 0.89 8.02
C THR A 8 5.15 0.23 8.93
N ILE A 9 4.79 -0.88 9.58
CA ILE A 9 5.71 -1.62 10.46
C ILE A 9 6.89 -2.18 9.66
N ALA A 10 6.63 -2.84 8.52
CA ALA A 10 7.68 -3.38 7.65
C ALA A 10 8.63 -2.30 7.12
N SER A 11 8.10 -1.10 6.86
CA SER A 11 8.89 0.07 6.45
C SER A 11 9.81 0.56 7.56
N ALA A 12 9.31 0.65 8.79
CA ALA A 12 10.14 0.97 9.95
C ALA A 12 11.24 -0.09 10.16
N LEU A 13 10.91 -1.38 10.00
CA LEU A 13 11.88 -2.48 10.09
C LEU A 13 13.00 -2.36 9.04
N CYS A 14 12.68 -1.94 7.81
CA CYS A 14 13.70 -1.67 6.80
C CYS A 14 14.70 -0.58 7.26
N GLY A 15 14.23 0.45 7.96
CA GLY A 15 15.08 1.54 8.49
C GLY A 15 16.00 1.10 9.64
N PHE A 16 15.60 0.10 10.42
CA PHE A 16 16.40 -0.47 11.52
C PHE A 16 17.21 -1.71 11.13
N ALA A 17 17.18 -2.12 9.86
CA ALA A 17 17.86 -3.33 9.40
C ALA A 17 19.39 -3.17 9.49
N ARG A 18 20.02 -3.98 10.35
CA ARG A 18 21.48 -4.01 10.55
C ARG A 18 22.20 -5.07 9.71
N SER A 19 21.46 -5.89 8.96
CA SER A 19 22.01 -6.96 8.11
C SER A 19 21.30 -7.03 6.76
N PRO A 20 21.97 -7.50 5.69
CA PRO A 20 21.37 -7.65 4.36
C PRO A 20 20.16 -8.60 4.35
N THR A 21 20.24 -9.68 5.12
CA THR A 21 19.17 -10.67 5.23
C THR A 21 17.91 -10.10 5.90
N ALA A 22 18.08 -9.28 6.94
CA ALA A 22 16.97 -8.59 7.58
C ALA A 22 16.30 -7.58 6.64
N LEU A 23 17.10 -6.84 5.84
CA LEU A 23 16.59 -5.88 4.86
C LEU A 23 15.77 -6.55 3.75
N VAL A 24 16.23 -7.70 3.24
CA VAL A 24 15.49 -8.48 2.23
C VAL A 24 14.20 -9.03 2.83
N GLY A 25 14.26 -9.60 4.04
CA GLY A 25 13.07 -10.09 4.73
C GLY A 25 12.02 -9.00 4.96
N SER A 26 12.44 -7.81 5.40
CA SER A 26 11.53 -6.68 5.61
C SER A 26 10.94 -6.13 4.30
N ARG A 27 11.70 -6.12 3.19
CA ARG A 27 11.18 -5.74 1.85
C ARG A 27 10.16 -6.73 1.31
N LEU A 28 10.37 -8.03 1.53
CA LEU A 28 9.38 -9.05 1.16
C LEU A 28 8.07 -8.86 1.93
N LEU A 29 8.18 -8.62 3.25
CA LEU A 29 7.01 -8.31 4.07
C LEU A 29 6.33 -7.02 3.63
N GLN A 30 7.10 -5.97 3.32
CA GLN A 30 6.59 -4.70 2.84
C GLN A 30 5.80 -4.88 1.52
N GLY A 31 6.32 -5.66 0.58
CA GLY A 31 5.61 -6.00 -0.66
C GLY A 31 4.34 -6.82 -0.43
N ALA A 32 4.37 -7.79 0.49
CA ALA A 32 3.20 -8.60 0.84
C ALA A 32 2.07 -7.74 1.43
N PHE A 33 2.39 -6.83 2.35
CA PHE A 33 1.41 -5.92 2.93
C PHE A 33 0.92 -4.88 1.93
N ALA A 34 1.77 -4.42 1.01
CA ALA A 34 1.36 -3.54 -0.09
C ALA A 34 0.32 -4.22 -1.00
N ALA A 35 0.48 -5.52 -1.30
CA ALA A 35 -0.51 -6.27 -2.08
C ALA A 35 -1.88 -6.35 -1.37
N VAL A 36 -1.89 -6.51 -0.04
CA VAL A 36 -3.12 -6.53 0.77
C VAL A 36 -3.79 -5.15 0.83
N MET A 37 -3.05 -4.05 0.66
CA MET A 37 -3.63 -2.70 0.63
C MET A 37 -4.53 -2.47 -0.60
N VAL A 38 -4.33 -3.21 -1.69
CA VAL A 38 -5.11 -3.05 -2.93
C VAL A 38 -6.61 -3.33 -2.72
N PRO A 39 -7.04 -4.55 -2.34
CA PRO A 39 -8.45 -4.82 -2.10
C PRO A 39 -9.02 -3.95 -0.97
N GLN A 40 -8.20 -3.62 0.02
CA GLN A 40 -8.59 -2.76 1.13
C GLN A 40 -8.95 -1.33 0.69
N ALA A 41 -8.19 -0.76 -0.24
CA ALA A 41 -8.46 0.57 -0.80
C ALA A 41 -9.71 0.54 -1.70
N LEU A 42 -9.88 -0.52 -2.51
CA LEU A 42 -11.07 -0.67 -3.34
C LEU A 42 -12.36 -0.76 -2.49
N SER A 43 -12.35 -1.57 -1.43
CA SER A 43 -13.48 -1.63 -0.49
C SER A 43 -13.76 -0.28 0.18
N PHE A 44 -12.71 0.46 0.54
CA PHE A 44 -12.88 1.79 1.13
C PHE A 44 -13.54 2.78 0.16
N ILE A 45 -13.15 2.76 -1.11
CA ILE A 45 -13.75 3.61 -2.15
C ILE A 45 -15.23 3.29 -2.33
N GLN A 46 -15.61 2.01 -2.36
CA GLN A 46 -17.00 1.58 -2.53
C GLN A 46 -17.92 2.01 -1.38
N VAL A 47 -17.41 2.04 -0.16
CA VAL A 47 -18.19 2.41 1.04
C VAL A 47 -18.23 3.92 1.25
N THR A 48 -17.18 4.64 0.86
CA THR A 48 -17.06 6.08 1.11
C THR A 48 -17.73 6.92 0.03
N PHE A 49 -17.67 6.49 -1.24
CA PHE A 49 -18.15 7.28 -2.37
C PHE A 49 -19.47 6.74 -2.94
N PRO A 50 -20.42 7.64 -3.28
CA PRO A 50 -21.65 7.24 -3.96
C PRO A 50 -21.35 6.68 -5.37
N PRO A 51 -22.22 5.84 -5.95
CA PRO A 51 -21.94 5.11 -7.20
C PRO A 51 -21.52 5.98 -8.39
N ARG A 52 -22.04 7.22 -8.46
CA ARG A 52 -21.69 8.18 -9.53
C ARG A 52 -20.27 8.71 -9.45
N GLU A 53 -19.65 8.70 -8.27
CA GLU A 53 -18.31 9.26 -8.03
C GLU A 53 -17.23 8.17 -7.95
N GLN A 54 -17.61 6.90 -7.83
CA GLN A 54 -16.66 5.79 -7.72
C GLN A 54 -15.72 5.69 -8.93
N SER A 55 -16.18 5.99 -10.15
CA SER A 55 -15.34 5.98 -11.35
C SER A 55 -14.18 6.98 -11.24
N LEU A 56 -14.46 8.20 -10.78
CA LEU A 56 -13.44 9.22 -10.54
C LEU A 56 -12.52 8.84 -9.38
N ALA A 57 -13.07 8.27 -8.30
CA ALA A 57 -12.28 7.81 -7.16
C ALA A 57 -11.30 6.68 -7.54
N TYR A 58 -11.72 5.73 -8.37
CA TYR A 58 -10.81 4.70 -8.90
C TYR A 58 -9.74 5.28 -9.83
N ALA A 59 -10.08 6.29 -10.65
CA ALA A 59 -9.10 6.98 -11.48
C ALA A 59 -8.03 7.69 -10.64
N MET A 60 -8.45 8.42 -9.60
CA MET A 60 -7.57 9.06 -8.61
C MET A 60 -6.67 8.04 -7.89
N TYR A 61 -7.25 6.90 -7.50
CA TYR A 61 -6.50 5.80 -6.88
C TYR A 61 -5.42 5.25 -7.81
N GLY A 62 -5.76 5.01 -9.09
CA GLY A 62 -4.81 4.58 -10.11
C GLY A 62 -3.68 5.59 -10.35
N MET A 63 -4.02 6.88 -10.45
CA MET A 63 -3.02 7.96 -10.55
C MET A 63 -2.09 7.98 -9.34
N THR A 64 -2.63 7.81 -8.14
CA THR A 64 -1.84 7.80 -6.89
C THR A 64 -0.88 6.62 -6.84
N ILE A 65 -1.32 5.41 -7.25
CA ILE A 65 -0.43 4.25 -7.35
C ILE A 65 0.67 4.48 -8.38
N GLY A 66 0.30 4.95 -9.57
CA GLY A 66 1.27 5.21 -10.64
C GLY A 66 2.32 6.24 -10.20
N PHE A 67 1.89 7.31 -9.54
CA PHE A 67 2.79 8.30 -8.96
C PHE A 67 3.71 7.69 -7.90
N GLY A 68 3.17 6.85 -7.01
CA GLY A 68 3.95 6.13 -6.00
C GLY A 68 5.07 5.28 -6.63
N MET A 69 4.75 4.51 -7.67
CA MET A 69 5.73 3.68 -8.38
C MET A 69 6.87 4.48 -9.04
N ILE A 70 6.59 5.70 -9.47
CA ILE A 70 7.60 6.59 -10.08
C ILE A 70 8.43 7.28 -9.01
N ALA A 71 7.81 7.65 -7.89
CA ALA A 71 8.47 8.37 -6.80
C ALA A 71 9.44 7.49 -5.98
N GLY A 72 9.20 6.18 -5.87
CA GLY A 72 10.12 5.25 -5.20
C GLY A 72 9.56 3.88 -4.85
#